data_AF-A0A2E8J1P8-F1
#
_entry.id   AF-A0A2E8J1P8-F1
#
_cell.length_a   1.000
_cell.length_b   1.000
_cell.length_c   1.000
_cell.angle_alpha   90.00
_cell.angle_beta   90.00
_cell.angle_gamma   90.00
#
_symmetry.space_group_name_H-M   'P 1'
#
loop_
_entity.id
_entity.type
_entity.pdbx_description
1 polymer ?
#
loop_
_entity_poly.entity_id
_entity_poly.type
_entity_poly.pdbx_seq_one_letter_code
_entity_poly.pdbx_strand_id
1 'polypeptide(L)'
;MSKYILWPHRLVFNFAYGRWCTFLFLFTATFSLFYFLRPLSAEPDRLIPLFFCFIIAYLIPASHYISHQTIDAYDSLSPYLNLDSSEIVEVRDSLALWTLRPQMKSLAIGVAGGCMHSYFLLATEGDLRYLAMLPGFFATFIPMAFIFLIPLFPIRKRIREYKFQELKQIQQHLNKLTSGKSNLEEDEEKVSALQPLFEYRREIRQVSEWPFDSPVFMRLLFYLTIPPLTWVGAALIERLVDLVSL
;
A
#
# COMPACT_ATOMS: atom_id res chain seq x y z
N MET A 1 0.83 19.30 22.99
CA MET A 1 2.10 18.54 22.99
C MET A 1 1.76 17.09 22.64
N SER A 2 2.07 16.65 21.41
CA SER A 2 1.60 15.36 20.87
C SER A 2 2.19 14.19 21.67
N LYS A 3 1.34 13.43 22.37
CA LYS A 3 1.75 12.29 23.21
C LYS A 3 2.03 11.01 22.41
N TYR A 4 1.94 11.05 21.08
CA TYR A 4 1.82 9.85 20.25
C TYR A 4 2.88 9.76 19.14
N ILE A 5 4.13 10.04 19.50
CA ILE A 5 5.25 9.77 18.58
C ILE A 5 5.49 8.26 18.57
N LEU A 6 5.19 7.61 17.44
CA LEU A 6 5.56 6.22 17.16
C LEU A 6 7.04 6.00 17.47
N TRP A 7 7.39 4.91 18.15
CA TRP A 7 8.78 4.61 18.51
C TRP A 7 9.79 4.71 17.34
N PRO A 8 9.52 4.18 16.13
CA PRO A 8 10.45 4.32 15.01
C PRO A 8 10.55 5.77 14.49
N HIS A 9 9.55 6.63 14.72
CA HIS A 9 9.65 8.03 14.34
C HIS A 9 10.67 8.81 15.18
N ARG A 10 10.97 8.34 16.40
CA ARG A 10 12.03 8.95 17.23
C ARG A 10 13.43 8.73 16.64
N LEU A 11 13.61 7.77 15.75
CA LEU A 11 14.87 7.55 15.03
C LEU A 11 15.04 8.51 13.85
N VAL A 12 13.96 9.16 13.40
CA VAL A 12 14.00 10.12 12.31
C VAL A 12 14.33 11.50 12.86
N PHE A 13 15.40 12.11 12.37
CA PHE A 13 15.75 13.45 12.82
C PHE A 13 14.75 14.50 12.32
N ASN A 14 14.46 15.52 13.14
CA ASN A 14 13.42 16.53 12.88
C ASN A 14 13.84 17.72 11.98
N PHE A 15 14.98 17.64 11.27
CA PHE A 15 15.44 18.72 10.38
C PHE A 15 15.16 18.39 8.91
N ALA A 16 15.33 19.37 8.01
CA ALA A 16 14.99 19.25 6.58
C ALA A 16 15.56 17.99 5.88
N TYR A 17 16.78 17.60 6.25
CA TYR A 17 17.47 16.42 5.72
C TYR A 17 17.45 15.22 6.68
N GLY A 18 16.67 15.28 7.75
CA GLY A 18 16.72 14.30 8.82
C GLY A 18 16.44 12.88 8.37
N ARG A 19 15.55 12.70 7.38
CA ARG A 19 15.25 11.40 6.77
C ARG A 19 16.46 10.79 6.05
N TRP A 20 17.20 11.60 5.30
CA TRP A 20 18.42 11.17 4.62
C TRP A 20 19.54 10.83 5.61
N CYS A 21 19.67 11.63 6.67
CA CYS A 21 20.63 11.35 7.73
C CYS A 21 20.29 10.06 8.49
N THR A 22 19.01 9.82 8.79
CA THR A 22 18.56 8.56 9.41
C THR A 22 18.79 7.37 8.49
N PHE A 23 18.52 7.51 7.20
CA PHE A 23 18.84 6.47 6.20
C PHE A 23 20.34 6.13 6.23
N LEU A 24 21.21 7.13 6.09
CA LEU A 24 22.66 6.93 6.09
C LEU A 24 23.14 6.30 7.40
N PHE A 25 22.65 6.79 8.53
CA PHE A 25 22.99 6.26 9.85
C PHE A 25 22.61 4.78 10.00
N LEU A 26 21.36 4.42 9.67
CA LEU A 26 20.87 3.04 9.74
C LEU A 26 21.61 2.15 8.75
N PHE A 27 21.89 2.63 7.55
CA PHE A 27 22.64 1.90 6.54
C PHE A 27 24.05 1.60 7.03
N THR A 28 24.79 2.59 7.53
CA THR A 28 26.14 2.39 8.06
C THR A 28 26.13 1.45 9.26
N ALA A 29 25.18 1.59 10.18
CA ALA A 29 25.07 0.74 11.36
C ALA A 29 24.77 -0.73 10.99
N THR A 30 23.77 -0.96 10.13
CA THR A 30 23.40 -2.31 9.68
C THR A 30 24.49 -2.94 8.83
N PHE A 31 25.11 -2.18 7.92
CA PHE A 31 26.21 -2.65 7.10
C PHE A 31 27.42 -3.05 7.95
N SER A 32 27.78 -2.24 8.94
CA SER A 32 28.88 -2.56 9.88
C SER A 32 28.58 -3.83 10.67
N LEU A 33 27.33 -4.00 11.12
CA LEU A 33 26.90 -5.20 11.82
C LEU A 33 27.01 -6.46 10.93
N PHE A 34 26.52 -6.40 9.69
CA PHE A 34 26.63 -7.51 8.74
C PHE A 34 28.09 -7.84 8.40
N TYR A 35 28.93 -6.82 8.28
CA TYR A 35 30.36 -7.00 8.05
C TYR A 35 31.04 -7.72 9.23
N PHE A 36 30.67 -7.36 10.47
CA PHE A 36 31.25 -7.95 11.67
C PHE A 36 30.73 -9.37 11.96
N LEU A 37 29.46 -9.65 11.66
CA LEU A 37 28.84 -10.97 11.85
C LEU A 37 29.22 -11.99 10.77
N ARG A 38 29.94 -11.57 9.72
CA ARG A 38 30.29 -12.45 8.61
C ARG A 38 31.28 -13.54 9.04
N PRO A 39 30.99 -14.82 8.78
CA PRO A 39 31.95 -15.89 9.04
C PRO A 39 33.18 -15.77 8.13
N LEU A 40 34.36 -15.98 8.71
CA LEU A 40 35.66 -15.87 8.04
C LEU A 40 35.82 -16.80 6.82
N SER A 41 35.02 -17.88 6.75
CA SER A 41 35.08 -18.91 5.72
C SER A 41 34.16 -18.65 4.51
N ALA A 42 33.31 -17.63 4.53
CA ALA A 42 32.34 -17.40 3.45
C ALA A 42 32.93 -16.63 2.26
N GLU A 43 32.66 -17.10 1.04
CA GLU A 43 32.91 -16.41 -0.24
C GLU A 43 32.31 -14.98 -0.25
N PRO A 44 32.88 -14.02 -1.00
CA PRO A 44 32.54 -12.61 -0.96
C PRO A 44 31.28 -12.22 -1.73
N ASP A 45 30.14 -12.82 -1.38
CA ASP A 45 28.84 -12.33 -1.83
C ASP A 45 28.44 -11.07 -1.06
N ARG A 46 28.96 -9.93 -1.53
CA ARG A 46 28.72 -8.60 -0.93
C ARG A 46 27.33 -8.04 -1.24
N LEU A 47 26.68 -8.54 -2.29
CA LEU A 47 25.43 -7.96 -2.81
C LEU A 47 24.22 -8.23 -1.90
N ILE A 48 24.13 -9.42 -1.32
CA ILE A 48 22.98 -9.82 -0.50
C ILE A 48 22.91 -9.00 0.81
N PRO A 49 23.98 -8.87 1.61
CA PRO A 49 23.93 -8.04 2.82
C PRO A 49 23.66 -6.56 2.50
N LEU A 50 24.23 -6.03 1.42
CA LEU A 50 23.98 -4.65 0.96
C LEU A 50 22.50 -4.42 0.68
N PHE A 51 21.84 -5.32 -0.04
CA PHE A 51 20.42 -5.25 -0.34
C PHE A 51 19.55 -5.16 0.93
N PHE A 52 19.81 -6.02 1.92
CA PHE A 52 19.08 -5.99 3.19
C PHE A 52 19.36 -4.71 4.00
N CYS A 53 20.60 -4.24 4.02
CA CYS A 53 20.95 -2.97 4.66
C CYS A 53 20.17 -1.80 4.03
N PHE A 54 20.09 -1.77 2.71
CA PHE A 54 19.30 -0.78 1.97
C PHE A 54 17.81 -0.84 2.33
N ILE A 55 17.21 -2.03 2.33
CA ILE A 55 15.78 -2.19 2.69
C ILE A 55 15.51 -1.70 4.11
N ILE A 56 16.30 -2.16 5.09
CA ILE A 56 16.10 -1.81 6.50
C ILE A 56 16.28 -0.29 6.70
N ALA A 57 17.33 0.28 6.11
CA ALA A 57 17.61 1.71 6.18
C ALA A 57 16.54 2.57 5.50
N TYR A 58 15.92 2.06 4.43
CA TYR A 58 14.86 2.76 3.68
C TYR A 58 13.50 2.71 4.37
N LEU A 59 13.15 1.56 4.98
CA LEU A 59 11.80 1.31 5.49
C LEU A 59 11.41 2.27 6.62
N ILE A 60 12.35 2.65 7.49
CA ILE A 60 12.08 3.55 8.63
C ILE A 60 11.79 5.00 8.15
N PRO A 61 12.66 5.66 7.37
CA PRO A 61 12.36 6.98 6.82
C PRO A 61 11.13 7.02 5.90
N ALA A 62 10.92 5.96 5.11
CA ALA A 62 9.77 5.86 4.21
C ALA A 62 8.45 5.74 4.99
N SER A 63 8.38 4.87 5.99
CA SER A 63 7.18 4.74 6.84
C SER A 63 6.89 6.04 7.59
N HIS A 64 7.94 6.71 8.09
CA HIS A 64 7.79 8.04 8.70
C HIS A 64 7.14 9.05 7.76
N TYR A 65 7.63 9.12 6.52
CA TYR A 65 7.09 10.03 5.51
C TYR A 65 5.63 9.74 5.20
N ILE A 66 5.28 8.47 4.99
CA ILE A 66 3.90 8.05 4.68
C ILE A 66 2.96 8.43 5.81
N SER A 67 3.32 8.15 7.06
CA SER A 67 2.49 8.51 8.22
C SER A 67 2.31 10.02 8.35
N HIS A 68 3.38 10.81 8.15
CA HIS A 68 3.28 12.28 8.18
C HIS A 68 2.35 12.80 7.08
N GLN A 69 2.53 12.34 5.85
CA GLN A 69 1.70 12.73 4.70
C GLN A 69 0.23 12.34 4.90
N THR A 70 -0.02 11.20 5.55
CA THR A 70 -1.39 10.72 5.83
C THR A 70 -2.07 11.60 6.87
N ILE A 71 -1.35 12.01 7.92
CA ILE A 71 -1.88 12.92 8.94
C ILE A 71 -2.11 14.31 8.33
N ASP A 72 -1.19 14.83 7.53
CA ASP A 72 -1.36 16.14 6.86
C ASP A 72 -2.57 16.13 5.91
N ALA A 73 -2.73 15.04 5.14
CA ALA A 73 -3.88 14.86 4.26
C ALA A 73 -5.18 14.77 5.07
N TYR A 74 -5.18 14.04 6.18
CA TYR A 74 -6.33 13.98 7.08
C TYR A 74 -6.67 15.35 7.68
N ASP A 75 -5.68 16.08 8.19
CA ASP A 75 -5.86 17.40 8.79
C ASP A 75 -6.43 18.39 7.74
N SER A 76 -6.00 18.29 6.47
CA SER A 76 -6.55 19.08 5.36
C SER A 76 -8.00 18.72 5.00
N LEU A 77 -8.40 17.46 5.17
CA LEU A 77 -9.75 16.97 4.89
C LEU A 77 -10.70 17.18 6.07
N SER A 78 -10.18 17.31 7.28
CA SER A 78 -10.96 17.42 8.51
C SER A 78 -12.11 18.44 8.48
N PRO A 79 -11.98 19.64 7.85
CA PRO A 79 -13.08 20.60 7.81
C PRO A 79 -14.28 20.14 6.96
N TYR A 80 -14.08 19.15 6.09
CA TYR A 80 -15.08 18.65 5.15
C TYR A 80 -15.77 17.36 5.63
N LEU A 81 -15.25 16.71 6.67
CA LEU A 81 -15.72 15.39 7.10
C LEU A 81 -17.02 15.43 7.93
N ASN A 82 -17.52 16.61 8.29
CA ASN A 82 -18.71 16.81 9.15
C ASN A 82 -18.67 15.97 10.43
N LEU A 83 -17.47 15.80 10.98
CA LEU A 83 -17.20 15.09 12.23
C LEU A 83 -17.13 16.09 13.38
N ASP A 84 -17.54 15.67 14.57
CA ASP A 84 -17.31 16.49 15.77
C ASP A 84 -15.81 16.61 16.06
N SER A 85 -15.44 17.70 16.73
CA SER A 85 -14.07 17.97 17.19
C SER A 85 -13.47 16.80 17.99
N SER A 86 -14.30 16.10 18.78
CA SER A 86 -13.88 14.92 19.54
C SER A 86 -13.57 13.71 18.64
N GLU A 87 -14.42 13.45 17.63
CA GLU A 87 -14.25 12.38 16.64
C GLU A 87 -13.03 12.63 15.75
N ILE A 88 -12.75 13.88 15.39
CA ILE A 88 -11.56 14.26 14.62
C ILE A 88 -10.29 13.90 15.39
N VAL A 89 -10.25 14.21 16.69
CA VAL A 89 -9.11 13.85 17.55
C VAL A 89 -8.97 12.35 17.68
N GLU A 90 -10.07 11.60 17.87
CA GLU A 90 -10.03 10.14 17.96
C GLU A 90 -9.53 9.48 16.67
N VAL A 91 -10.03 9.91 15.51
CA VAL A 91 -9.61 9.35 14.22
C VAL A 91 -8.15 9.71 13.93
N ARG A 92 -7.76 10.96 14.17
CA ARG A 92 -6.36 11.40 14.04
C ARG A 92 -5.43 10.62 14.96
N ASP A 93 -5.83 10.43 16.20
CA ASP A 93 -5.08 9.61 17.15
C ASP A 93 -5.05 8.16 16.70
N SER A 94 -6.12 7.59 16.15
CA SER A 94 -6.11 6.23 15.59
C SER A 94 -5.17 6.05 14.40
N LEU A 95 -5.02 7.10 13.56
CA LEU A 95 -4.08 7.14 12.44
C LEU A 95 -2.62 7.27 12.93
N ALA A 96 -2.40 8.07 13.98
CA ALA A 96 -1.11 8.18 14.65
C ALA A 96 -0.75 6.95 15.49
N LEU A 97 -1.76 6.25 16.02
CA LEU A 97 -1.68 5.10 16.91
C LEU A 97 -1.86 3.78 16.16
N TRP A 98 -1.42 3.66 14.90
CA TRP A 98 -1.18 2.34 14.34
C TRP A 98 -0.16 1.61 15.22
N THR A 99 -0.69 0.79 16.12
CA THR A 99 -0.15 0.54 17.45
C THR A 99 1.14 -0.27 17.36
N LEU A 100 2.05 -0.06 18.31
CA LEU A 100 3.31 -0.82 18.43
C LEU A 100 3.07 -2.34 18.35
N ARG A 101 1.94 -2.82 18.89
CA ARG A 101 1.58 -4.24 18.91
C ARG A 101 1.37 -4.83 17.51
N PRO A 102 0.46 -4.32 16.66
CA PRO A 102 0.33 -4.81 15.28
C PRO A 102 1.61 -4.64 14.45
N GLN A 103 2.40 -3.58 14.65
CA GLN A 103 3.70 -3.43 13.97
C GLN A 103 4.72 -4.50 14.40
N MET A 104 4.80 -4.80 15.71
CA MET A 104 5.67 -5.87 16.20
C MET A 104 5.18 -7.25 15.74
N LYS A 105 3.86 -7.45 15.61
CA LYS A 105 3.29 -8.67 15.03
C LYS A 105 3.65 -8.82 13.56
N SER A 106 3.51 -7.76 12.75
CA SER A 106 3.88 -7.81 11.33
C SER A 106 5.38 -8.01 11.14
N LEU A 107 6.22 -7.40 11.99
CA LEU A 107 7.66 -7.62 12.00
C LEU A 107 8.00 -9.07 12.37
N ALA A 108 7.39 -9.62 13.43
CA ALA A 108 7.60 -11.02 13.82
C ALA A 108 7.16 -12.00 12.72
N ILE A 109 6.02 -11.74 12.07
CA ILE A 109 5.54 -12.53 10.92
C ILE A 109 6.51 -12.41 9.74
N GLY A 110 7.03 -11.22 9.46
CA GLY A 110 8.01 -10.98 8.41
C GLY A 110 9.33 -11.74 8.66
N VAL A 111 9.85 -11.69 9.88
CA VAL A 111 11.05 -12.45 10.29
C VAL A 111 10.82 -13.95 10.18
N ALA A 112 9.69 -14.45 10.70
CA ALA A 112 9.34 -15.86 10.60
C ALA A 112 9.22 -16.32 9.14
N GLY A 113 8.58 -15.51 8.29
CA GLY A 113 8.47 -15.76 6.85
C GLY A 113 9.83 -15.75 6.15
N GLY A 114 10.71 -14.82 6.50
CA GLY A 114 12.09 -14.75 5.98
C GLY A 114 12.93 -15.96 6.39
N CYS A 115 12.84 -16.40 7.64
CA CYS A 115 13.51 -17.60 8.12
C CYS A 115 12.97 -18.86 7.44
N MET A 116 11.64 -18.98 7.29
CA MET A 116 11.00 -20.10 6.60
C MET A 116 11.42 -20.16 5.12
N HIS A 117 11.50 -19.01 4.45
CA HIS A 117 11.98 -18.91 3.07
C HIS A 117 13.46 -19.31 2.95
N SER A 118 14.32 -18.81 3.84
CA SER A 118 15.75 -19.15 3.86
C SER A 118 15.96 -20.65 4.09
N TYR A 119 15.19 -21.24 5.01
CA TYR A 119 15.19 -22.68 5.24
C TYR A 119 14.72 -23.47 4.01
N PHE A 120 13.68 -22.99 3.31
CA PHE A 120 13.18 -23.63 2.09
C PHE A 120 14.23 -23.64 0.97
N LEU A 121 14.91 -22.51 0.75
CA LEU A 121 16.00 -22.41 -0.24
C LEU A 121 17.14 -23.38 0.08
N LEU A 122 17.54 -23.48 1.36
CA LEU A 122 18.58 -24.41 1.80
C LEU A 122 18.14 -25.89 1.68
N ALA A 123 16.83 -26.17 1.80
CA ALA A 123 16.31 -27.54 1.73
C ALA A 123 16.08 -28.06 0.29
N THR A 124 16.16 -27.21 -0.74
CA THR A 124 15.79 -27.54 -2.13
C THR A 124 16.96 -27.64 -3.11
N GLU A 125 18.12 -28.16 -2.67
CA GLU A 125 19.31 -28.48 -3.50
C GLU A 125 19.09 -29.62 -4.54
N GLY A 126 17.89 -29.79 -5.09
CA GLY A 126 17.52 -30.87 -6.02
C GLY A 126 17.31 -30.43 -7.48
N ASP A 127 17.61 -31.33 -8.42
CA ASP A 127 17.75 -31.15 -9.87
C ASP A 127 16.48 -30.71 -10.66
N LEU A 128 15.36 -30.43 -9.99
CA LEU A 128 14.12 -29.92 -10.60
C LEU A 128 14.10 -28.38 -10.61
N ARG A 129 15.07 -27.81 -11.32
CA ARG A 129 15.51 -26.39 -11.24
C ARG A 129 14.46 -25.31 -11.54
N TYR A 130 13.43 -25.56 -12.35
CA TYR A 130 12.35 -24.57 -12.62
C TYR A 130 11.10 -24.78 -11.76
N LEU A 131 10.76 -26.04 -11.47
CA LEU A 131 9.67 -26.38 -10.56
C LEU A 131 10.00 -26.02 -9.11
N ALA A 132 11.29 -26.04 -8.73
CA ALA A 132 11.75 -25.57 -7.42
C ALA A 132 11.56 -24.05 -7.20
N MET A 133 11.46 -23.26 -8.29
CA MET A 133 11.27 -21.81 -8.20
C MET A 133 9.81 -21.40 -7.97
N LEU A 134 8.85 -22.18 -8.47
CA LEU A 134 7.42 -21.87 -8.37
C LEU A 134 6.93 -21.76 -6.92
N PRO A 135 7.30 -22.67 -5.99
CA PRO A 135 6.95 -22.52 -4.58
C PRO A 135 7.42 -21.20 -3.98
N GLY A 136 8.65 -20.76 -4.27
CA GLY A 136 9.20 -19.50 -3.79
C GLY A 136 8.47 -18.27 -4.36
N PHE A 137 8.17 -18.29 -5.66
CA PHE A 137 7.38 -17.26 -6.31
C PHE A 137 5.98 -17.15 -5.71
N PHE A 138 5.24 -18.27 -5.58
CA PHE A 138 3.89 -18.25 -5.01
C PHE A 138 3.91 -17.90 -3.52
N ALA A 139 4.88 -18.41 -2.75
CA ALA A 139 5.03 -18.11 -1.33
C ALA A 139 5.29 -16.61 -1.07
N THR A 140 5.87 -15.88 -2.02
CA THR A 140 6.13 -14.42 -1.89
C THR A 140 5.03 -13.57 -2.55
N PHE A 141 4.63 -13.92 -3.77
CA PHE A 141 3.64 -13.17 -4.54
C PHE A 141 2.25 -13.21 -3.90
N ILE A 142 1.81 -14.38 -3.42
CA ILE A 142 0.47 -14.54 -2.85
C ILE A 142 0.28 -13.64 -1.62
N PRO A 143 1.14 -13.69 -0.57
CA PRO A 143 1.02 -12.80 0.57
C PRO A 143 1.12 -11.32 0.18
N MET A 144 2.01 -10.97 -0.76
CA MET A 144 2.16 -9.59 -1.23
C MET A 144 0.87 -9.08 -1.89
N ALA A 145 0.27 -9.87 -2.77
CA ALA A 145 -1.02 -9.56 -3.39
C ALA A 145 -2.14 -9.46 -2.35
N PHE A 146 -2.18 -10.34 -1.34
CA PHE A 146 -3.18 -10.27 -0.28
C PHE A 146 -3.02 -9.04 0.62
N ILE A 147 -1.81 -8.75 1.11
CA ILE A 147 -1.53 -7.55 1.92
C ILE A 147 -1.96 -6.29 1.16
N PHE A 148 -1.79 -6.28 -0.16
CA PHE A 148 -2.18 -5.18 -1.00
C PHE A 148 -3.70 -5.12 -1.28
N LEU A 149 -4.35 -6.25 -1.58
CA LEU A 149 -5.76 -6.30 -1.99
C LEU A 149 -6.74 -6.22 -0.81
N ILE A 150 -6.40 -6.82 0.33
CA ILE A 150 -7.23 -6.83 1.55
C ILE A 150 -7.73 -5.43 1.96
N PRO A 151 -6.89 -4.40 2.06
CA PRO A 151 -7.33 -3.06 2.48
C PRO A 151 -8.25 -2.37 1.47
N LEU A 152 -8.33 -2.85 0.22
CA LEU A 152 -9.13 -2.24 -0.83
C LEU A 152 -10.60 -2.67 -0.80
N PHE A 153 -10.87 -3.89 -0.35
CA PHE A 153 -12.24 -4.39 -0.22
C PHE A 153 -13.16 -3.50 0.64
N PRO A 154 -12.77 -3.05 1.85
CA PRO A 154 -13.63 -2.18 2.65
C PRO A 154 -13.86 -0.83 1.97
N ILE A 155 -12.85 -0.28 1.28
CA ILE A 155 -12.97 0.99 0.56
C ILE A 155 -13.97 0.85 -0.59
N ARG A 156 -13.82 -0.19 -1.42
CA ARG A 156 -14.77 -0.50 -2.49
C ARG A 156 -16.20 -0.66 -1.95
N LYS A 157 -16.36 -1.35 -0.81
CA LYS A 157 -17.67 -1.52 -0.17
C LYS A 157 -18.28 -0.17 0.21
N ARG A 158 -17.49 0.74 0.79
CA ARG A 158 -17.93 2.11 1.14
C ARG A 158 -18.32 2.91 -0.10
N ILE A 159 -17.47 2.93 -1.13
CA ILE A 159 -17.77 3.65 -2.39
C ILE A 159 -19.07 3.14 -3.01
N ARG A 160 -19.26 1.82 -3.07
CA ARG A 160 -20.50 1.21 -3.57
C ARG A 160 -21.72 1.64 -2.76
N GLU A 161 -21.61 1.66 -1.43
CA GLU A 161 -22.71 2.05 -0.56
C GLU A 161 -23.09 3.53 -0.78
N TYR A 162 -22.12 4.44 -0.80
CA TYR A 162 -22.36 5.85 -1.09
C TYR A 162 -22.99 6.05 -2.47
N LYS A 163 -22.44 5.39 -3.51
CA LYS A 163 -22.98 5.42 -4.86
C LYS A 163 -24.43 4.93 -4.92
N PHE A 164 -24.75 3.87 -4.19
CA PHE A 164 -26.11 3.33 -4.11
C PHE A 164 -27.07 4.29 -3.41
N GLN A 165 -26.66 4.86 -2.27
CA GLN A 165 -27.45 5.85 -1.53
C GLN A 165 -27.75 7.09 -2.37
N GLU A 166 -26.74 7.64 -3.05
CA GLU A 166 -26.88 8.82 -3.89
C GLU A 166 -27.83 8.56 -5.07
N LEU A 167 -27.68 7.42 -5.76
CA LEU A 167 -28.58 7.02 -6.84
C LEU A 167 -30.02 6.81 -6.37
N LYS A 168 -30.21 6.32 -5.14
CA LYS A 168 -31.53 6.17 -4.52
C LYS A 168 -32.17 7.53 -4.24
N GLN A 169 -31.40 8.51 -3.74
CA GLN A 169 -31.89 9.88 -3.51
C GLN A 169 -32.30 10.55 -4.83
N ILE A 170 -31.49 10.43 -5.89
CA ILE A 170 -31.83 10.96 -7.22
C ILE A 170 -33.11 10.31 -7.74
N GLN A 171 -33.26 8.99 -7.61
CA GLN A 171 -34.47 8.30 -8.05
C GLN A 171 -35.71 8.77 -7.27
N GLN A 172 -35.57 9.06 -5.98
CA GLN A 172 -36.66 9.63 -5.19
C GLN A 172 -37.04 11.04 -5.66
N HIS A 173 -36.07 11.89 -6.01
CA HIS A 173 -36.32 13.22 -6.58
C HIS A 173 -37.01 13.14 -7.95
N LEU A 174 -36.53 12.27 -8.83
CA LEU A 174 -37.16 12.00 -10.13
C LEU A 174 -38.61 11.54 -9.96
N ASN A 175 -38.87 10.62 -9.02
CA ASN A 175 -40.21 10.11 -8.76
C ASN A 175 -41.11 11.23 -8.23
N LYS A 176 -40.64 12.10 -7.33
CA LYS A 176 -41.41 13.25 -6.82
C LYS A 176 -41.82 14.19 -7.96
N LEU A 177 -40.87 14.56 -8.83
CA LEU A 177 -41.12 15.46 -9.97
C LEU A 177 -42.08 14.84 -11.01
N THR A 178 -42.03 13.51 -11.18
CA THR A 178 -42.85 12.78 -12.18
C THR A 178 -44.20 12.29 -11.63
N SER A 179 -44.38 12.24 -10.30
CA SER A 179 -45.56 11.63 -9.66
C SER A 179 -46.86 12.46 -9.75
N GLY A 180 -46.76 13.72 -10.19
CA GLY A 180 -47.94 14.57 -10.42
C GLY A 180 -48.61 14.28 -11.77
N LYS A 181 -49.95 14.30 -11.82
CA LYS A 181 -50.79 14.24 -13.04
C LYS A 181 -50.61 15.47 -13.98
N SER A 182 -49.47 16.17 -13.97
CA SER A 182 -49.26 17.27 -14.91
C SER A 182 -48.64 16.73 -16.20
N ASN A 183 -49.12 17.22 -17.34
CA ASN A 183 -48.53 16.91 -18.63
C ASN A 183 -47.10 17.50 -18.61
N LEU A 184 -46.09 16.62 -18.68
CA LEU A 184 -44.68 17.01 -18.74
C LEU A 184 -44.38 17.93 -19.94
N GLU A 185 -45.25 17.94 -20.96
CA GLU A 185 -45.18 18.84 -22.12
C GLU A 185 -45.61 20.29 -21.82
N GLU A 186 -46.43 20.54 -20.77
CA GLU A 186 -46.90 21.88 -20.42
C GLU A 186 -46.06 22.55 -19.31
N ASP A 187 -45.23 21.76 -18.61
CA ASP A 187 -44.55 22.17 -17.38
C ASP A 187 -43.04 22.31 -17.62
N GLU A 188 -42.67 23.34 -18.41
CA GLU A 188 -41.29 23.63 -18.85
C GLU A 188 -40.30 23.73 -17.67
N GLU A 189 -40.77 24.21 -16.52
CA GLU A 189 -40.00 24.27 -15.26
C GLU A 189 -39.61 22.88 -14.73
N LYS A 190 -40.51 21.88 -14.84
CA LYS A 190 -40.20 20.50 -14.43
C LYS A 190 -39.20 19.85 -15.38
N VAL A 191 -39.35 20.06 -16.67
CA VAL A 191 -38.42 19.53 -17.68
C VAL A 191 -37.01 20.09 -17.45
N SER A 192 -36.92 21.40 -17.20
CA SER A 192 -35.66 22.08 -16.87
C SER A 192 -35.02 21.53 -15.58
N ALA A 193 -35.80 21.21 -14.54
CA ALA A 193 -35.31 20.62 -13.30
C ALA A 193 -34.89 19.14 -13.45
N LEU A 194 -35.44 18.39 -14.41
CA LEU A 194 -35.13 16.97 -14.63
C LEU A 194 -33.79 16.76 -15.34
N GLN A 195 -33.44 17.63 -16.29
CA GLN A 195 -32.20 17.53 -17.06
C GLN A 195 -30.93 17.41 -16.19
N PRO A 196 -30.66 18.31 -15.21
CA PRO A 196 -29.47 18.20 -14.37
C PRO A 196 -29.48 16.94 -13.51
N LEU A 197 -30.65 16.42 -13.11
CA LEU A 197 -30.74 15.15 -12.35
C LEU A 197 -30.35 13.94 -13.21
N PHE A 198 -30.69 13.93 -14.50
CA PHE A 198 -30.25 12.87 -15.42
C PHE A 198 -28.76 12.94 -15.72
N GLU A 199 -28.23 14.14 -15.91
CA GLU A 199 -26.78 14.36 -16.10
C GLU A 199 -26.00 13.90 -14.87
N TYR A 200 -26.40 14.34 -13.68
CA TYR A 200 -25.77 13.95 -12.42
C TYR A 200 -25.86 12.43 -12.17
N ARG A 201 -27.02 11.81 -12.44
CA ARG A 201 -27.17 10.34 -12.36
C ARG A 201 -26.20 9.61 -13.30
N ARG A 202 -25.98 10.14 -14.50
CA ARG A 202 -25.06 9.57 -15.49
C ARG A 202 -23.62 9.67 -15.00
N GLU A 203 -23.23 10.82 -14.47
CA GLU A 203 -21.89 11.04 -13.91
C GLU A 203 -21.60 10.05 -12.77
N ILE A 204 -22.49 9.95 -11.77
CA ILE A 204 -22.32 8.99 -10.66
C ILE A 204 -22.21 7.56 -11.18
N ARG A 205 -23.02 7.19 -12.17
CA ARG A 205 -22.96 5.83 -12.75
C ARG A 205 -21.63 5.54 -13.41
N GLN A 206 -21.00 6.52 -14.05
CA GLN A 206 -19.71 6.39 -14.73
C GLN A 206 -18.52 6.33 -13.77
N VAL A 207 -18.64 6.86 -12.55
CA VAL A 207 -17.57 6.78 -11.54
C VAL A 207 -17.28 5.32 -11.18
N SER A 208 -16.00 4.93 -11.23
CA SER A 208 -15.52 3.60 -10.84
C SER A 208 -15.83 3.31 -9.37
N GLU A 209 -16.22 2.07 -9.06
CA GLU A 209 -16.38 1.63 -7.67
C GLU A 209 -15.03 1.34 -6.98
N TRP A 210 -13.97 1.16 -7.77
CA TRP A 210 -12.64 0.90 -7.23
C TRP A 210 -11.95 2.23 -6.91
N PRO A 211 -11.15 2.28 -5.82
CA PRO A 211 -10.45 3.49 -5.40
C PRO A 211 -9.31 3.92 -6.32
N PHE A 212 -9.14 3.25 -7.46
CA PHE A 212 -8.10 3.53 -8.43
C PHE A 212 -8.69 3.76 -9.79
N ASP A 213 -8.18 4.79 -10.45
CA ASP A 213 -8.36 4.98 -11.88
C ASP A 213 -7.51 3.96 -12.65
N SER A 214 -7.94 3.67 -13.88
CA SER A 214 -7.25 2.72 -14.77
C SER A 214 -5.72 2.95 -14.87
N PRO A 215 -5.21 4.20 -14.95
CA PRO A 215 -3.77 4.44 -14.99
C PRO A 215 -3.04 4.09 -13.68
N VAL A 216 -3.67 4.33 -12.53
CA VAL A 216 -3.08 4.04 -11.21
C VAL A 216 -3.01 2.53 -11.01
N PHE A 217 -4.06 1.81 -11.41
CA PHE A 217 -4.07 0.35 -11.38
C PHE A 217 -2.95 -0.27 -12.22
N MET A 218 -2.67 0.26 -13.42
CA MET A 218 -1.57 -0.22 -14.27
C MET A 218 -0.20 0.03 -13.64
N ARG A 219 0.04 1.21 -13.07
CA ARG A 219 1.27 1.49 -12.32
C ARG A 219 1.43 0.52 -11.16
N LEU A 220 0.35 0.23 -10.48
CA LEU A 220 0.35 -0.67 -9.36
C LEU A 220 0.68 -2.12 -9.76
N LEU A 221 0.06 -2.61 -10.83
CA LEU A 221 0.38 -3.91 -11.40
C LEU A 221 1.85 -3.99 -11.82
N PHE A 222 2.37 -2.90 -12.39
CA PHE A 222 3.79 -2.80 -12.74
C PHE A 222 4.66 -2.88 -11.48
N TYR A 223 4.36 -2.12 -10.43
CA TYR A 223 5.11 -2.18 -9.17
C TYR A 223 5.02 -3.55 -8.48
N LEU A 224 3.88 -4.24 -8.58
CA LEU A 224 3.70 -5.58 -8.01
C LEU A 224 4.50 -6.65 -8.76
N THR A 225 4.76 -6.45 -10.06
CA THR A 225 5.51 -7.39 -10.90
C THR A 225 7.02 -7.18 -10.87
N ILE A 226 7.51 -6.00 -10.45
CA ILE A 226 8.95 -5.72 -10.34
C ILE A 226 9.67 -6.72 -9.43
N PRO A 227 9.27 -6.97 -8.16
CA PRO A 227 10.04 -7.85 -7.28
C PRO A 227 10.17 -9.28 -7.82
N PRO A 228 9.10 -9.92 -8.32
CA PRO A 228 9.25 -11.21 -8.98
C PRO A 228 10.11 -11.17 -10.25
N LEU A 229 10.01 -10.11 -11.07
CA LEU A 229 10.86 -9.96 -12.25
C LEU A 229 12.34 -9.86 -11.88
N THR A 230 12.66 -9.11 -10.82
CA THR A 230 14.03 -8.98 -10.31
C THR A 230 14.60 -10.33 -9.90
N TRP A 231 13.79 -11.20 -9.30
CA TRP A 231 14.21 -12.55 -8.93
C TRP A 231 14.50 -13.44 -10.14
N VAL A 232 13.62 -13.39 -11.15
CA VAL A 232 13.84 -14.07 -12.43
C VAL A 232 15.11 -13.55 -13.12
N GLY A 233 15.34 -12.24 -13.08
CA GLY A 233 16.53 -11.61 -13.64
C GLY A 233 17.82 -12.05 -12.95
N ALA A 234 17.83 -12.13 -11.62
CA ALA A 234 18.98 -12.61 -10.86
C ALA A 234 19.34 -14.05 -11.22
N ALA A 235 18.33 -14.94 -11.25
CA ALA A 235 18.52 -16.34 -11.66
C ALA A 235 19.03 -16.47 -13.11
N LEU A 236 18.57 -15.61 -14.02
CA LEU A 236 19.04 -15.61 -15.40
C LEU A 236 20.52 -15.20 -15.50
N ILE A 237 20.94 -14.19 -14.74
CA ILE A 237 22.34 -13.75 -14.72
C ILE A 237 23.25 -14.85 -14.17
N GLU A 238 22.85 -15.50 -13.07
CA GLU A 238 23.58 -16.64 -12.50
C GLU A 238 23.82 -17.74 -13.56
N ARG A 239 22.80 -18.05 -14.37
CA ARG A 239 22.91 -18.99 -15.50
C ARG A 239 23.88 -18.54 -16.59
N LEU A 240 23.88 -17.26 -16.93
CA LEU A 240 24.79 -16.73 -17.94
C LEU A 240 26.24 -16.78 -17.45
N VAL A 241 26.47 -16.53 -16.16
CA VAL A 241 27.81 -16.64 -15.56
C VAL A 241 28.28 -18.09 -15.57
N ASP A 242 27.45 -19.05 -15.17
CA ASP A 242 27.75 -20.49 -15.20
C ASP A 242 28.10 -21.00 -16.60
N LEU A 243 27.46 -20.48 -17.64
CA LEU A 243 27.71 -20.88 -19.03
C LEU A 243 29.04 -20.34 -19.59
N VAL A 244 29.52 -19.21 -19.08
CA VAL A 244 30.79 -18.58 -19.51
C VAL A 244 31.99 -19.12 -18.75
N SER A 245 31.78 -19.67 -17.54
CA SER A 245 32.82 -20.26 -16.71
C SER A 245 33.12 -21.74 -17.01
N LEU A 246 32.40 -22.35 -17.95
CA LEU A 246 32.64 -23.68 -18.54
C LEU A 246 33.51 -23.58 -19.81
#